data_AF-A0A7S1SCE7-F1
#
_entry.id   AF-A0A7S1SCE7-F1
#
_cell.length_a   1.000
_cell.length_b   1.000
_cell.length_c   1.000
_cell.angle_alpha   90.00
_cell.angle_beta   90.00
_cell.angle_gamma   90.00
#
_symmetry.space_group_name_H-M   'P 1'
#
loop_
_entity.id
_entity.type
_entity.pdbx_description
1 polymer ?
#
loop_
_entity_poly.entity_id
_entity_poly.type
_entity_poly.pdbx_seq_one_letter_code
_entity_poly.pdbx_strand_id
1 'polypeptide(L)'
;QALGVGDVLFGRRAPAGRLVQTVYPASYAAQVSIFDFNMRPGPSAWPRPDCPGGGRCPRGTNPGRTHRFYTGTPVLPFGFGLSYTRFRYEVAAGPSRLSLAPLRPLLEGARH
;
A
#
# COMPACT_ATOMS: atom_id res chain seq x y z
N GLN A 1 8.16 21.84 31.46
CA GLN A 1 6.96 21.14 30.97
C GLN A 1 7.31 20.55 29.60
N ALA A 2 7.23 19.23 29.42
CA ALA A 2 7.54 18.60 28.14
C ALA A 2 6.30 18.65 27.23
N LEU A 3 6.22 19.67 26.38
CA LEU A 3 5.19 19.79 25.36
C LEU A 3 5.51 18.80 24.22
N GLY A 4 4.58 17.92 23.87
CA GLY A 4 4.78 16.93 22.79
C GLY A 4 4.23 15.55 23.12
N VAL A 5 5.08 14.51 23.00
CA VAL A 5 4.69 13.10 23.18
C VAL A 5 4.16 12.79 24.58
N GLY A 6 4.66 13.47 25.61
CA GLY A 6 4.23 13.26 26.99
C GLY A 6 2.73 13.51 27.20
N ASP A 7 2.18 14.57 26.59
CA ASP A 7 0.74 14.87 26.71
C ASP A 7 -0.14 13.79 26.06
N VAL A 8 0.36 13.12 25.02
CA VAL A 8 -0.34 12.00 24.39
C VAL A 8 -0.26 10.77 25.29
N LEU A 9 0.93 10.42 25.79
CA LEU A 9 1.15 9.27 26.69
C LEU A 9 0.33 9.36 27.98
N PHE A 10 0.23 10.56 28.56
CA PHE A 10 -0.56 10.80 29.78
C PHE A 10 -2.04 11.10 29.50
N GLY A 11 -2.51 10.92 28.26
CA GLY A 11 -3.93 11.06 27.92
C GLY A 11 -4.48 12.48 27.93
N ARG A 12 -3.62 13.51 28.06
CA ARG A 12 -4.03 14.92 27.99
C ARG A 12 -4.45 15.32 26.58
N ARG A 13 -3.96 14.63 25.55
CA ARG A 13 -4.42 14.75 24.16
C ARG A 13 -4.61 13.37 23.53
N ALA A 14 -5.69 13.20 22.77
CA ALA A 14 -5.94 11.96 22.03
C ALA A 14 -5.13 11.92 20.71
N PRO A 15 -4.46 10.80 20.38
CA PRO A 15 -3.79 10.64 19.10
C PRO A 15 -4.82 10.41 17.99
N ALA A 16 -4.59 11.07 16.84
CA ALA A 16 -5.36 10.89 15.61
C ALA A 16 -4.46 10.77 14.36
N GLY A 17 -3.14 10.69 14.55
CA GLY A 17 -2.17 10.56 13.46
C GLY A 17 -2.28 9.21 12.75
N ARG A 18 -2.00 9.22 11.45
CA ARG A 18 -1.98 8.03 10.59
C ARG A 18 -0.67 7.97 9.80
N LEU A 19 -0.19 6.77 9.49
CA LEU A 19 1.05 6.58 8.74
C LEU A 19 0.95 7.12 7.32
N VAL A 20 1.91 7.98 6.93
CA VAL A 20 2.05 8.53 5.57
C VAL A 20 2.90 7.64 4.65
N GLN A 21 3.50 6.58 5.19
CA GLN A 21 4.32 5.61 4.47
C GLN A 21 3.94 4.20 4.89
N THR A 22 4.23 3.22 4.03
CA THR A 22 4.07 1.81 4.35
C THR A 22 5.34 1.31 5.03
N VAL A 23 5.20 0.62 6.17
CA VAL A 23 6.32 -0.05 6.83
C VAL A 23 6.41 -1.46 6.27
N TYR A 24 7.47 -1.73 5.53
CA TYR A 24 7.71 -3.02 4.87
C TYR A 24 8.45 -3.99 5.78
N PRO A 25 8.34 -5.31 5.53
CA PRO A 25 9.25 -6.28 6.13
C PRO A 25 10.69 -6.02 5.66
N ALA A 26 11.68 -6.35 6.50
CA ALA A 26 13.10 -6.11 6.20
C ALA A 26 13.56 -6.75 4.87
N SER A 27 12.99 -7.91 4.52
CA SER A 27 13.28 -8.59 3.25
C SER A 27 12.96 -7.75 2.00
N TYR A 28 12.04 -6.79 2.08
CA TYR A 28 11.70 -5.90 0.98
C TYR A 28 12.89 -5.05 0.51
N ALA A 29 13.79 -4.68 1.41
CA ALA A 29 14.98 -3.91 1.08
C ALA A 29 15.93 -4.67 0.12
N ALA A 30 15.92 -6.00 0.17
CA ALA A 30 16.67 -6.84 -0.76
C ALA A 30 15.91 -7.13 -2.06
N GLN A 31 14.59 -6.90 -2.10
CA GLN A 31 13.73 -7.24 -3.25
C GLN A 31 13.52 -6.07 -4.23
N VAL A 32 13.79 -4.83 -3.80
CA VAL A 32 13.61 -3.63 -4.62
C VAL A 32 14.88 -2.80 -4.60
N SER A 33 15.46 -2.60 -5.78
CA SER A 33 16.56 -1.66 -5.96
C SER A 33 16.06 -0.22 -5.94
N ILE A 34 16.83 0.69 -5.37
CA ILE A 34 16.56 2.13 -5.44
C ILE A 34 16.62 2.66 -6.89
N PHE A 35 17.34 1.96 -7.77
CA PHE A 35 17.48 2.28 -9.19
C PHE A 35 16.30 1.80 -10.05
N ASP A 36 15.40 0.98 -9.49
CA ASP A 36 14.19 0.56 -10.19
C ASP A 36 13.03 1.51 -9.89
N PHE A 37 12.72 2.38 -10.85
CA PHE A 37 11.61 3.32 -10.76
C PHE A 37 10.24 2.72 -11.10
N ASN A 38 10.16 1.44 -11.48
CA ASN A 38 8.89 0.78 -11.74
C ASN A 38 8.08 0.65 -10.44
N MET A 39 6.91 1.28 -10.45
CA MET A 39 6.00 1.27 -9.30
C MET A 39 5.14 0.01 -9.26
N ARG A 40 4.71 -0.47 -10.42
CA ARG A 40 3.86 -1.67 -10.54
C ARG A 40 4.69 -2.94 -10.35
N PRO A 41 4.08 -4.00 -9.80
CA PRO A 41 4.70 -5.31 -9.80
C PRO A 41 4.93 -5.78 -11.25
N GLY A 42 6.13 -6.26 -11.55
CA GLY A 42 6.50 -6.55 -12.93
C GLY A 42 7.98 -6.87 -13.11
N PRO A 43 8.44 -6.95 -14.38
CA PRO A 43 9.85 -7.11 -14.71
C PRO A 43 10.70 -5.93 -14.24
N SER A 44 11.92 -6.23 -13.84
CA SER A 44 12.92 -5.28 -13.34
C SER A 44 14.31 -5.74 -13.74
N ALA A 45 15.18 -4.79 -14.07
CA ALA A 45 16.61 -5.05 -14.29
C ALA A 45 17.34 -5.44 -13.00
N TRP A 46 16.71 -5.24 -11.83
CA TRP A 46 17.20 -5.66 -10.52
C TRP A 46 16.20 -6.62 -9.88
N PRO A 47 16.15 -7.87 -10.35
CA PRO A 47 15.19 -8.85 -9.87
C PRO A 47 15.41 -9.18 -8.39
N ARG A 48 14.31 -9.40 -7.67
CA ARG A 48 14.35 -9.86 -6.28
C ARG A 48 15.15 -11.17 -6.14
N PRO A 49 15.86 -11.39 -5.02
CA PRO A 49 16.76 -12.54 -4.84
C PRO A 49 16.07 -13.90 -4.99
N ASP A 50 14.81 -14.00 -4.60
CA ASP A 50 14.02 -15.22 -4.71
C ASP A 50 13.45 -15.46 -6.12
N CYS A 51 13.54 -14.48 -7.03
CA CYS A 51 13.14 -14.66 -8.43
C CYS A 51 14.07 -13.89 -9.41
N PRO A 52 15.27 -14.42 -9.70
CA PRO A 52 16.36 -13.71 -10.38
C PRO A 52 16.18 -13.45 -11.89
N GLY A 53 14.97 -13.60 -12.44
CA GLY A 53 14.72 -13.42 -13.88
C GLY A 53 15.18 -14.63 -14.70
N GLY A 54 14.23 -15.43 -15.17
CA GLY A 54 14.50 -16.71 -15.86
C GLY A 54 13.38 -17.74 -15.70
N GLY A 55 12.45 -17.53 -14.77
CA GLY A 55 11.22 -18.32 -14.61
C GLY A 55 9.97 -17.45 -14.46
N ARG A 56 8.78 -18.08 -14.37
CA ARG A 56 7.53 -17.37 -14.05
C ARG A 56 7.51 -16.97 -12.58
N CYS A 57 7.95 -15.75 -12.28
CA CYS A 57 7.76 -15.14 -10.96
C CYS A 57 6.27 -14.84 -10.74
N PRO A 58 5.62 -15.39 -9.69
CA PRO A 58 4.32 -14.90 -9.28
C PRO A 58 4.46 -13.43 -8.89
N ARG A 59 3.77 -12.54 -9.60
CA ARG A 59 3.76 -11.08 -9.39
C ARG A 59 5.03 -10.33 -9.84
N GLY A 60 5.81 -10.90 -10.76
CA GLY A 60 6.96 -10.23 -11.38
C GLY A 60 8.25 -10.29 -10.54
N THR A 61 9.34 -9.76 -11.09
CA THR A 61 10.65 -9.73 -10.41
C THR A 61 10.79 -8.54 -9.45
N ASN A 62 9.91 -7.54 -9.55
CA ASN A 62 9.69 -6.49 -8.57
C ASN A 62 8.31 -6.70 -7.90
N PRO A 63 8.22 -6.72 -6.55
CA PRO A 63 6.97 -6.96 -5.80
C PRO A 63 5.97 -5.78 -5.80
N GLY A 64 6.32 -4.67 -6.45
CA GLY A 64 5.58 -3.41 -6.48
C GLY A 64 5.96 -2.47 -5.33
N ARG A 65 5.86 -1.16 -5.57
CA ARG A 65 6.26 -0.11 -4.62
C ARG A 65 5.04 0.64 -4.09
N THR A 66 5.12 1.14 -2.86
CA THR A 66 4.05 1.91 -2.15
C THR A 66 2.82 1.08 -1.81
N HIS A 67 1.96 1.61 -0.93
CA HIS A 67 0.70 0.99 -0.54
C HIS A 67 -0.22 0.64 -1.73
N ARG A 68 -0.07 1.35 -2.85
CA ARG A 68 -0.93 1.17 -4.02
C ARG A 68 -0.60 -0.07 -4.84
N PHE A 69 0.68 -0.44 -4.92
CA PHE A 69 1.15 -1.48 -5.84
C PHE A 69 1.93 -2.59 -5.15
N TYR A 70 2.39 -2.39 -3.91
CA TYR A 70 3.02 -3.45 -3.14
C TYR A 70 2.05 -4.62 -2.95
N THR A 71 2.47 -5.79 -3.40
CA THR A 71 1.63 -6.99 -3.39
C THR A 71 1.84 -7.88 -2.17
N GLY A 72 2.87 -7.62 -1.37
CA GLY A 72 3.13 -8.32 -0.12
C GLY A 72 2.31 -7.78 1.05
N THR A 73 2.49 -8.39 2.22
CA THR A 73 1.85 -7.94 3.45
C THR A 73 2.75 -6.95 4.18
N PRO A 74 2.33 -5.69 4.39
CA PRO A 74 3.11 -4.73 5.15
C PRO A 74 3.07 -5.04 6.64
N VAL A 75 4.11 -4.62 7.37
CA VAL A 75 4.14 -4.70 8.85
C VAL A 75 3.17 -3.69 9.43
N LEU A 76 3.20 -2.45 8.91
CA LEU A 76 2.18 -1.44 9.17
C LEU A 76 1.75 -0.83 7.83
N PRO A 77 0.45 -0.91 7.47
CA PRO A 77 -0.02 -0.37 6.21
C PRO A 77 -0.03 1.16 6.22
N PHE A 78 -0.05 1.75 5.03
CA PHE A 78 -0.30 3.18 4.87
C PHE A 78 -1.68 3.52 5.45
N GLY A 79 -1.78 4.67 6.11
CA GLY A 79 -3.01 5.12 6.76
C GLY A 79 -3.30 4.44 8.10
N PHE A 80 -2.45 3.52 8.57
CA PHE A 80 -2.61 2.90 9.88
C PHE A 80 -2.46 3.93 11.01
N GLY A 81 -3.35 3.90 11.98
CA GLY A 81 -3.31 4.76 13.16
C GLY A 81 -4.32 4.29 14.20
N LEU A 82 -3.96 4.42 15.48
CA LEU A 82 -4.81 4.07 16.60
C LEU A 82 -5.38 5.32 17.26
N SER A 83 -6.49 5.13 17.98
CA SER A 83 -7.11 6.17 18.80
C SER A 83 -7.48 5.63 20.17
N TYR A 84 -7.72 6.51 21.13
CA TYR A 84 -8.15 6.14 22.48
C TYR A 84 -9.64 5.76 22.56
N THR A 85 -10.40 5.99 21.48
CA THR A 85 -11.80 5.59 21.35
C THR A 85 -11.99 4.62 20.19
N ARG A 86 -13.17 3.99 20.13
CA ARG A 86 -13.56 3.08 19.06
C ARG A 86 -14.54 3.78 18.13
N PHE A 87 -14.32 3.66 16.82
CA PHE A 87 -15.21 4.19 15.79
C PHE A 87 -15.93 3.04 15.08
N ARG A 88 -17.20 3.24 14.74
CA ARG A 88 -17.95 2.38 13.82
C ARG A 88 -18.16 3.13 12.51
N TYR A 89 -17.92 2.46 11.40
CA TYR A 89 -18.05 3.02 10.06
C TYR A 89 -19.21 2.34 9.35
N GLU A 90 -20.15 3.14 8.84
CA GLU A 90 -21.31 2.68 8.10
C GLU A 90 -21.39 3.46 6.77
N VAL A 91 -21.84 2.79 5.71
CA VAL A 91 -22.06 3.44 4.42
C VAL A 91 -23.36 4.21 4.50
N ALA A 92 -23.28 5.54 4.53
CA ALA A 92 -24.46 6.40 4.67
C ALA A 92 -25.41 6.34 3.45
N ALA A 93 -24.83 6.26 2.24
CA ALA A 93 -25.56 6.09 1.00
C ALA A 93 -24.62 5.57 -0.09
N GLY A 94 -25.13 4.75 -1.00
CA GLY A 94 -24.40 4.27 -2.17
C GLY A 94 -25.37 3.90 -3.30
N PRO A 95 -24.94 3.94 -4.57
CA PRO A 95 -25.78 3.54 -5.69
C PRO A 95 -26.09 2.04 -5.61
N SER A 96 -27.37 1.67 -5.69
CA SER A 96 -27.82 0.28 -5.72
C SER A 96 -27.56 -0.41 -7.06
N ARG A 97 -27.34 0.38 -8.12
CA ARG A 97 -26.97 -0.10 -9.46
C ARG A 97 -25.85 0.77 -10.03
N LEU A 98 -24.79 0.12 -10.49
CA LEU A 98 -23.69 0.77 -11.21
C LEU A 98 -23.69 0.27 -12.65
N SER A 99 -23.81 1.17 -13.63
CA SER A 99 -23.72 0.81 -15.05
C SER A 99 -22.25 0.68 -15.45
N LEU A 100 -21.87 -0.48 -15.98
CA LEU A 100 -20.54 -0.73 -16.52
C LEU A 100 -20.44 -0.47 -18.03
N ALA A 101 -21.54 -0.03 -18.67
CA ALA A 101 -21.56 0.27 -20.10
C ALA A 101 -20.46 1.28 -20.54
N PRO A 102 -20.15 2.34 -19.76
CA PRO A 102 -19.06 3.26 -20.12
C PRO A 102 -17.65 2.66 -20.03
N LEU A 103 -17.46 1.57 -19.27
CA LEU A 103 -16.16 0.91 -19.12
C LEU A 103 -15.84 -0.05 -20.27
N ARG A 104 -16.86 -0.54 -20.98
CA ARG A 104 -16.71 -1.49 -22.09
C ARG A 104 -15.79 -0.97 -23.21
N PRO A 105 -16.00 0.24 -23.78
CA PRO A 105 -15.12 0.75 -24.83
C PRO A 105 -13.68 1.01 -24.34
N LEU A 106 -13.51 1.37 -23.05
CA LEU A 106 -12.19 1.60 -22.45
C LEU A 106 -11.39 0.29 -22.29
N LEU A 107 -12.07 -0.83 -22.02
CA LEU A 107 -11.43 -2.14 -21.89
C LEU A 107 -11.10 -2.78 -23.24
N GLU A 108 -11.87 -2.45 -24.29
CA GLU A 108 -11.60 -2.90 -25.66
C GLU A 108 -10.37 -2.19 -26.24
N GLY A 109 -10.20 -0.89 -25.99
CA GLY A 109 -9.00 -0.14 -26.40
C GLY A 109 -7.70 -0.50 -25.67
N ALA A 110 -7.79 -1.09 -24.46
CA ALA A 110 -6.63 -1.44 -23.64
C ALA A 110 -6.02 -2.83 -23.97
N ARG A 111 -6.54 -3.54 -24.99
CA ARG A 111 -6.06 -4.86 -25.43
C ARG A 111 -5.07 -4.82 -26.62
N HIS A 112 -4.64 -3.62 -27.02
CA HIS A 112 -3.60 -3.40 -28.03
C HIS A 112 -2.32 -2.89 -27.36
#